data_AF-A0A7W5KTG5-F1
#
_entry.id   AF-A0A7W5KTG5-F1
#
_cell.length_a   1.000
_cell.length_b   1.000
_cell.length_c   1.000
_cell.angle_alpha   90.00
_cell.angle_beta   90.00
_cell.angle_gamma   90.00
#
_symmetry.space_group_name_H-M   'P 1'
#
loop_
_entity.id
_entity.type
_entity.pdbx_description
1 polymer ?
#
loop_
_entity_poly.entity_id
_entity_poly.type
_entity_poly.pdbx_seq_one_letter_code
_entity_poly.pdbx_strand_id
1 'polypeptide(L)'
;MLHVPFAQTIDALSFVVGEDFRSVSGTLASRRPTIRIAESKEIIPFNVADQIAFNGKLSSGALVTSHFRGGLSRGTNFHLEINGSRGDLVLTSPVGYVGLGGFKLVGAQGGETLHPISIPQDFDSNEDVLTGNVRKLYELLLPTRRPAPDLARDSKMP
;
A
#
# COMPACT_ATOMS: atom_id res chain seq x y z
N MET A 1 1.97 -0.15 15.05
CA MET A 1 2.03 -1.43 14.31
C MET A 1 2.52 -1.16 12.89
N LEU A 2 3.70 -1.66 12.51
CA LEU A 2 4.32 -1.38 11.21
C LEU A 2 3.95 -2.39 10.11
N HIS A 3 3.54 -3.60 10.52
CA HIS A 3 3.20 -4.69 9.60
C HIS A 3 2.14 -4.33 8.55
N VAL A 4 1.05 -3.62 8.89
CA VAL A 4 -0.01 -3.23 7.94
C VAL A 4 0.53 -2.31 6.84
N PRO A 5 1.08 -1.10 7.13
CA PRO A 5 1.57 -0.22 6.07
C PRO A 5 2.68 -0.86 5.24
N PHE A 6 3.56 -1.63 5.88
CA PHE A 6 4.60 -2.38 5.18
C PHE A 6 4.00 -3.41 4.21
N ALA A 7 3.18 -4.33 4.72
CA ALA A 7 2.64 -5.43 3.93
C ALA A 7 1.76 -4.93 2.78
N GLN A 8 0.91 -3.93 3.02
CA GLN A 8 0.09 -3.34 1.96
C GLN A 8 0.93 -2.65 0.88
N THR A 9 2.04 -2.01 1.26
CA THR A 9 2.93 -1.40 0.26
C THR A 9 3.66 -2.45 -0.56
N ILE A 10 4.16 -3.52 0.08
CA ILE A 10 4.83 -4.61 -0.63
C ILE A 10 3.87 -5.38 -1.53
N ASP A 11 2.64 -5.62 -1.08
CA ASP A 11 1.57 -6.24 -1.87
C ASP A 11 1.21 -5.38 -3.09
N ALA A 12 0.97 -4.07 -2.88
CA ALA A 12 0.72 -3.14 -3.96
C ALA A 12 1.90 -3.07 -4.95
N LEU A 13 3.14 -3.11 -4.46
CA LEU A 13 4.32 -3.17 -5.31
C LEU A 13 4.31 -4.43 -6.17
N SER A 14 4.12 -5.61 -5.57
CA SER A 14 4.02 -6.89 -6.29
C SER A 14 2.91 -6.87 -7.34
N PHE A 15 1.76 -6.30 -7.02
CA PHE A 15 0.65 -6.13 -7.96
C PHE A 15 1.03 -5.23 -9.14
N VAL A 16 1.66 -4.07 -8.88
CA VAL A 16 2.05 -3.12 -9.93
C VAL A 16 3.15 -3.65 -10.84
N VAL A 17 4.16 -4.33 -10.27
CA VAL A 17 5.25 -4.90 -11.09
C VAL A 17 4.84 -6.21 -11.77
N GLY A 18 3.78 -6.86 -11.29
CA GLY A 18 3.29 -8.11 -11.85
C GLY A 18 4.24 -9.30 -11.61
N GLU A 19 5.04 -9.25 -10.54
CA GLU A 19 6.02 -10.28 -10.21
C GLU A 19 5.94 -10.74 -8.76
N ASP A 20 6.13 -12.05 -8.58
CA ASP A 20 6.27 -12.68 -7.27
C ASP A 20 7.71 -12.60 -6.75
N PHE A 21 7.84 -12.51 -5.43
CA PHE A 21 9.13 -12.64 -4.74
C PHE A 21 9.62 -14.10 -4.75
N ARG A 22 10.84 -14.32 -5.25
CA ARG A 22 11.56 -15.60 -5.16
C ARG A 22 12.23 -15.81 -3.82
N SER A 23 12.75 -14.75 -3.24
CA SER A 23 13.37 -14.77 -1.93
C SER A 23 13.23 -13.43 -1.25
N VAL A 24 13.15 -13.46 0.07
CA VAL A 24 13.05 -12.27 0.90
C VAL A 24 13.92 -12.42 2.13
N SER A 25 14.37 -11.29 2.66
CA SER A 25 15.05 -11.18 3.94
C SER A 25 14.69 -9.84 4.58
N GLY A 26 14.74 -9.77 5.90
CA GLY A 26 14.47 -8.53 6.60
C GLY A 26 15.06 -8.48 7.99
N THR A 27 15.23 -7.27 8.50
CA THR A 27 15.70 -7.00 9.86
C THR A 27 14.69 -6.10 10.55
N LEU A 28 14.21 -6.56 11.70
CA LEU A 28 13.34 -5.79 12.58
C LEU A 28 14.18 -5.06 13.62
N ALA A 29 13.78 -3.84 13.95
CA ALA A 29 14.38 -3.07 15.03
C ALA A 29 13.31 -2.37 15.88
N SER A 30 13.63 -2.18 17.15
CA SER A 30 12.85 -1.38 18.09
C SER A 30 13.70 -0.19 18.55
N ARG A 31 13.32 1.02 18.13
CA ARG A 31 14.04 2.27 18.46
C ARG A 31 13.26 3.18 19.40
N ARG A 32 11.95 2.95 19.55
CA ARG A 32 11.09 3.59 20.56
C ARG A 32 10.77 2.60 21.68
N PRO A 33 11.33 2.78 22.89
CA PRO A 33 11.09 1.87 24.01
C PRO A 33 9.72 2.09 24.67
N THR A 34 9.12 3.27 24.47
CA THR A 34 7.85 3.66 25.09
C THR A 34 6.98 4.43 24.10
N ILE A 35 5.68 4.47 24.41
CA ILE A 35 4.69 5.27 23.69
C ILE A 35 3.83 6.06 24.69
N ARG A 36 3.46 7.28 24.33
CA ARG A 36 2.54 8.10 25.11
C ARG A 36 1.12 7.95 24.57
N ILE A 37 0.18 7.53 25.42
CA ILE A 37 -1.24 7.47 25.09
C ILE A 37 -1.77 8.90 24.91
N ALA A 38 -2.50 9.17 23.84
CA ALA A 38 -2.90 10.53 23.48
C ALA A 38 -3.89 11.12 24.48
N GLU A 39 -4.80 10.30 24.97
CA GLU A 39 -5.92 10.63 25.85
C GLU A 39 -5.42 10.79 27.29
N SER A 40 -4.84 9.74 27.88
CA SER A 40 -4.43 9.72 29.28
C SER A 40 -3.07 10.40 29.54
N LYS A 41 -2.27 10.64 28.49
CA LYS A 41 -0.86 11.08 28.57
C LYS A 41 0.08 10.10 29.26
N GLU A 42 -0.39 8.92 29.65
CA GLU A 42 0.41 7.86 30.24
C GLU A 42 1.49 7.39 29.26
N ILE A 43 2.68 7.10 29.80
CA ILE A 43 3.79 6.52 29.04
C ILE A 43 3.87 5.05 29.38
N ILE A 44 3.63 4.19 28.39
CA ILE A 44 3.66 2.74 28.54
C ILE A 44 4.81 2.13 27.72
N PRO A 45 5.32 0.94 28.09
CA PRO A 45 6.30 0.21 27.28
C PRO A 45 5.77 -0.07 25.87
N PHE A 46 6.62 0.07 24.85
CA PHE A 46 6.31 -0.29 23.48
C PHE A 46 7.16 -1.49 23.05
N ASN A 47 6.52 -2.65 23.02
CA ASN A 47 7.18 -3.97 22.95
C ASN A 47 7.11 -4.62 21.55
N VAL A 48 6.85 -3.84 20.50
CA VAL A 48 6.84 -4.31 19.11
C VAL A 48 7.88 -3.56 18.28
N ALA A 49 8.38 -4.22 17.24
CA ALA A 49 9.29 -3.57 16.29
C ALA A 49 8.63 -2.35 15.65
N ASP A 50 9.38 -1.25 15.59
CA ASP A 50 8.94 0.02 15.04
C ASP A 50 9.67 0.37 13.74
N GLN A 51 10.59 -0.48 13.30
CA GLN A 51 11.25 -0.41 12.00
C GLN A 51 11.44 -1.78 11.37
N ILE A 52 11.42 -1.81 10.04
CA ILE A 52 11.85 -2.96 9.23
C ILE A 52 12.71 -2.47 8.08
N ALA A 53 13.88 -3.06 7.90
CA ALA A 53 14.62 -3.04 6.65
C ALA A 53 14.34 -4.35 5.92
N PHE A 54 13.95 -4.29 4.66
CA PHE A 54 13.55 -5.45 3.86
C PHE A 54 14.29 -5.47 2.53
N ASN A 55 14.69 -6.66 2.11
CA ASN A 55 15.26 -6.94 0.81
C ASN A 55 14.54 -8.13 0.18
N GLY A 56 14.12 -7.99 -1.07
CA GLY A 56 13.49 -9.05 -1.84
C GLY A 56 14.12 -9.19 -3.22
N LYS A 57 14.08 -10.41 -3.77
CA LYS A 57 14.42 -10.69 -5.16
C LYS A 57 13.16 -11.17 -5.88
N LEU A 58 12.79 -10.49 -6.95
CA LEU A 58 11.64 -10.85 -7.80
C LEU A 58 11.99 -12.02 -8.73
N SER A 59 10.98 -12.59 -9.38
CA SER A 59 11.14 -13.72 -10.31
C SER A 59 11.99 -13.40 -11.54
N SER A 60 12.01 -12.16 -12.01
CA SER A 60 12.91 -11.64 -13.04
C SER A 60 14.36 -11.50 -12.57
N GLY A 61 14.60 -11.55 -11.26
CA GLY A 61 15.89 -11.28 -10.64
C GLY A 61 16.11 -9.83 -10.22
N ALA A 62 15.16 -8.93 -10.50
CA ALA A 62 15.17 -7.57 -9.98
C ALA A 62 15.18 -7.55 -8.44
N LEU A 63 15.79 -6.53 -7.86
CA LEU A 63 15.88 -6.34 -6.42
C LEU A 63 14.89 -5.29 -5.95
N VAL A 64 14.26 -5.56 -4.81
CA VAL A 64 13.44 -4.61 -4.06
C VAL A 64 14.11 -4.38 -2.72
N THR A 65 14.34 -3.12 -2.38
CA THR A 65 14.83 -2.72 -1.05
C THR A 65 13.84 -1.73 -0.44
N SER A 66 13.53 -1.89 0.84
CA SER A 66 12.63 -0.96 1.51
C SER A 66 12.97 -0.79 2.98
N HIS A 67 12.68 0.41 3.50
CA HIS A 67 12.79 0.72 4.92
C HIS A 67 11.49 1.37 5.39
N PHE A 68 10.88 0.76 6.38
CA PHE A 68 9.69 1.30 7.04
C PHE A 68 10.04 1.65 8.48
N ARG A 69 9.48 2.75 8.95
CA ARG A 69 9.61 3.23 10.33
C ARG A 69 8.31 3.80 10.84
N GLY A 70 8.06 3.65 12.13
CA GLY A 70 6.94 4.30 12.79
C GLY A 70 7.10 5.81 12.87
N GLY A 71 5.98 6.53 12.86
CA GLY A 71 5.90 7.98 13.04
C GLY A 71 6.39 8.81 11.85
N LEU A 72 6.20 10.13 11.95
CA LEU A 72 6.53 11.05 10.86
C LEU A 72 8.01 11.45 10.86
N SER A 73 8.48 11.85 9.69
CA SER A 73 9.78 12.46 9.42
C SER A 73 9.59 13.91 9.01
N ARG A 74 10.58 14.76 9.29
CA ARG A 74 10.66 16.11 8.70
C ARG A 74 11.11 16.07 7.23
N GLY A 75 11.66 14.95 6.78
CA GLY A 75 12.03 14.69 5.39
C GLY A 75 11.05 13.72 4.75
N THR A 76 11.55 12.60 4.24
CA THR A 76 10.75 11.59 3.54
C THR A 76 9.84 10.81 4.49
N ASN A 77 8.54 10.78 4.16
CA ASN A 77 7.53 9.98 4.85
C ASN A 77 7.07 8.78 4.03
N PHE A 78 6.94 8.95 2.71
CA PHE A 78 6.72 7.87 1.76
C PHE A 78 7.41 8.17 0.43
N HIS A 79 8.16 7.20 -0.07
CA HIS A 79 8.84 7.24 -1.36
C HIS A 79 8.89 5.81 -1.89
N LEU A 80 8.23 5.59 -3.03
CA LEU A 80 8.35 4.40 -3.81
C LEU A 80 8.92 4.79 -5.17
N GLU A 81 9.97 4.10 -5.59
CA GLU A 81 10.61 4.32 -6.87
C GLU A 81 10.78 2.99 -7.58
N ILE A 82 10.42 2.96 -8.85
CA ILE A 82 10.53 1.80 -9.73
C ILE A 82 11.35 2.25 -10.94
N ASN A 83 12.54 1.66 -11.10
CA ASN A 83 13.40 1.91 -12.24
C ASN A 83 13.24 0.78 -13.26
N GLY A 84 12.51 1.07 -14.34
CA GLY A 84 12.23 0.12 -15.40
C GLY A 84 13.19 0.25 -16.58
N SER A 85 13.19 -0.73 -17.48
CA SER A 85 14.02 -0.70 -18.69
C SER A 85 13.60 0.35 -19.72
N ARG A 86 12.41 0.94 -19.58
CA ARG A 86 11.85 1.94 -20.51
C ARG A 86 11.57 3.28 -19.85
N GLY A 87 11.82 3.42 -18.55
CA GLY A 87 11.44 4.60 -17.81
C GLY A 87 11.37 4.35 -16.31
N ASP A 88 11.23 5.44 -15.60
CA ASP A 88 11.21 5.50 -14.15
C ASP A 88 9.87 6.03 -13.65
N LEU A 89 9.45 5.54 -12.49
CA LEU A 89 8.25 5.99 -11.80
C LEU A 89 8.56 6.25 -10.34
N VAL A 90 8.17 7.43 -9.85
CA VAL A 90 8.33 7.86 -8.46
C VAL A 90 6.98 8.27 -7.89
N LEU A 91 6.60 7.63 -6.78
CA LEU A 91 5.40 7.90 -6.02
C LEU A 91 5.78 8.39 -4.61
N THR A 92 5.32 9.58 -4.24
CA THR A 92 5.58 10.18 -2.92
C THR A 92 4.30 10.57 -2.21
N SER A 93 4.31 10.55 -0.88
CA SER A 93 3.21 10.98 -0.03
C SER A 93 3.70 11.63 1.27
N PRO A 94 2.97 12.61 1.84
CA PRO A 94 3.29 13.17 3.15
C PRO A 94 3.13 12.17 4.30
N VAL A 95 2.48 11.02 4.08
CA VAL A 95 2.27 9.97 5.10
C VAL A 95 2.76 8.61 4.60
N GLY A 96 3.28 7.80 5.52
CA GLY A 96 3.88 6.47 5.23
C GLY A 96 2.88 5.34 4.97
N TYR A 97 1.75 5.62 4.32
CA TYR A 97 0.68 4.64 4.12
C TYR A 97 0.08 4.78 2.72
N VAL A 98 0.14 3.70 1.93
CA VAL A 98 -0.43 3.64 0.58
C VAL A 98 -1.96 3.79 0.63
N GLY A 99 -2.52 4.68 -0.18
CA GLY A 99 -3.94 5.00 -0.16
C GLY A 99 -4.39 5.99 0.93
N LEU A 100 -3.48 6.70 1.62
CA LEU A 100 -3.82 7.74 2.59
C LEU A 100 -3.01 9.02 2.35
N GLY A 101 -3.60 10.19 2.65
CA GLY A 101 -2.89 11.49 2.65
C GLY A 101 -2.50 12.07 1.28
N GLY A 102 -3.03 11.53 0.19
CA GLY A 102 -2.75 11.97 -1.17
C GLY A 102 -1.37 11.55 -1.68
N PHE A 103 -1.18 11.64 -3.00
CA PHE A 103 0.05 11.21 -3.67
C PHE A 103 0.51 12.21 -4.72
N LYS A 104 1.82 12.27 -4.93
CA LYS A 104 2.42 12.88 -6.13
C LYS A 104 3.06 11.79 -6.95
N LEU A 105 2.72 11.76 -8.22
CA LEU A 105 3.29 10.85 -9.20
C LEU A 105 4.18 11.61 -10.17
N VAL A 106 5.40 11.13 -10.35
CA VAL A 106 6.37 11.65 -11.30
C VAL A 106 6.90 10.47 -12.10
N GLY A 107 7.15 10.65 -13.39
CA GLY A 107 7.78 9.63 -14.21
C GLY A 107 8.45 10.20 -15.45
N ALA A 108 9.15 9.34 -16.15
CA ALA A 108 9.81 9.63 -17.42
C ALA A 108 9.94 8.35 -18.23
N GLN A 109 9.90 8.45 -19.55
CA GLN A 109 10.18 7.33 -20.46
C GLN A 109 11.32 7.68 -21.42
N GLY A 110 12.10 6.67 -21.82
CA GLY A 110 13.20 6.85 -22.76
C GLY A 110 14.21 7.91 -22.31
N GLY A 111 14.35 8.98 -23.10
CA GLY A 111 15.29 10.09 -22.82
C GLY A 111 14.67 11.29 -22.09
N GLU A 112 13.44 11.17 -21.60
CA GLU A 112 12.75 12.25 -20.89
C GLU A 112 13.39 12.53 -19.52
N THR A 113 13.20 13.76 -19.03
CA THR A 113 13.42 14.09 -17.63
C THR A 113 12.14 13.81 -16.83
N LEU A 114 12.31 13.37 -15.59
CA LEU A 114 11.20 13.17 -14.64
C LEU A 114 10.28 14.39 -14.59
N HIS A 115 9.00 14.16 -14.88
CA HIS A 115 7.97 15.18 -14.88
C HIS A 115 6.69 14.69 -14.18
N PRO A 116 5.86 15.60 -13.64
CA PRO A 116 4.61 15.23 -12.99
C PRO A 116 3.67 14.49 -13.94
N ILE A 117 3.10 13.38 -13.46
CA ILE A 117 2.05 12.64 -14.16
C ILE A 117 0.71 13.05 -13.53
N SER A 118 -0.24 13.46 -14.37
CA SER A 118 -1.58 13.82 -13.90
C SER A 118 -2.31 12.59 -13.39
N ILE A 119 -2.81 12.66 -12.16
CA ILE A 119 -3.64 11.60 -11.58
C ILE A 119 -5.06 11.78 -12.13
N PRO A 120 -5.69 10.74 -12.70
CA PRO A 120 -7.07 10.85 -13.18
C PRO A 120 -8.02 11.22 -12.04
N GLN A 121 -9.02 12.06 -12.32
CA GLN A 121 -9.95 12.59 -11.31
C GLN A 121 -10.67 11.49 -10.50
N ASP A 122 -10.90 10.31 -11.09
CA ASP A 122 -11.53 9.18 -10.40
C ASP A 122 -10.68 8.60 -9.26
N PHE A 123 -9.39 8.93 -9.23
CA PHE A 123 -8.41 8.56 -8.20
C PHE A 123 -7.99 9.75 -7.34
N ASP A 124 -8.61 10.92 -7.49
CA ASP A 124 -8.32 12.09 -6.69
C ASP A 124 -8.74 11.86 -5.23
N SER A 125 -7.96 12.39 -4.30
CA SER A 125 -8.14 12.18 -2.86
C SER A 125 -9.32 13.01 -2.37
N ASN A 126 -10.52 12.43 -2.36
CA ASN A 126 -11.61 12.95 -1.53
C ASN A 126 -11.18 12.90 -0.05
N GLU A 127 -11.69 13.85 0.76
CA GLU A 127 -11.29 14.05 2.17
C GLU A 127 -11.36 12.81 3.06
N ASP A 128 -12.09 11.77 2.64
CA ASP A 128 -12.18 10.50 3.33
C ASP A 128 -11.78 9.32 2.42
N VAL A 129 -10.48 9.23 2.11
CA VAL A 129 -9.94 8.19 1.22
C VAL A 129 -10.23 6.77 1.75
N LEU A 130 -10.25 6.58 3.07
CA LEU A 130 -10.58 5.29 3.68
C LEU A 130 -12.05 4.94 3.46
N THR A 131 -12.99 5.83 3.82
CA THR A 131 -14.42 5.58 3.61
C THR A 131 -14.76 5.52 2.13
N GLY A 132 -14.10 6.33 1.30
CA GLY A 132 -14.26 6.32 -0.16
C GLY A 132 -13.81 5.02 -0.81
N ASN A 133 -12.65 4.48 -0.42
CA ASN A 133 -12.15 3.20 -0.92
C ASN A 133 -13.06 2.04 -0.49
N VAL A 134 -13.50 2.03 0.76
CA VAL A 134 -14.44 1.04 1.28
C VAL A 134 -15.78 1.14 0.53
N ARG A 135 -16.31 2.34 0.33
CA ARG A 135 -17.55 2.57 -0.43
C ARG A 135 -17.42 2.05 -1.87
N LYS A 136 -16.35 2.40 -2.59
CA LYS A 136 -16.10 1.91 -3.96
C LYS A 136 -16.03 0.38 -4.02
N LEU A 137 -15.38 -0.25 -3.04
CA LEU A 137 -15.35 -1.71 -2.93
C LEU A 137 -16.75 -2.30 -2.73
N TYR A 138 -17.55 -1.71 -1.85
CA TYR A 138 -18.95 -2.14 -1.67
C TYR A 138 -19.78 -1.90 -2.92
N GLU A 139 -19.60 -0.79 -3.64
CA GLU A 139 -20.28 -0.52 -4.92
C GLU A 139 -19.91 -1.55 -6.00
N LEU A 140 -18.66 -2.03 -6.04
CA LEU A 140 -18.24 -3.13 -6.92
C LEU A 140 -18.82 -4.49 -6.52
N LEU A 141 -19.06 -4.69 -5.21
CA LEU A 141 -19.66 -5.89 -4.65
C LEU A 141 -21.20 -5.85 -4.64
N LEU A 142 -21.80 -4.68 -4.91
CA LEU A 142 -23.23 -4.62 -5.17
C LEU A 142 -23.49 -5.52 -6.37
N PRO A 143 -24.34 -6.55 -6.23
CA PRO A 143 -24.64 -7.40 -7.36
C PRO A 143 -25.23 -6.52 -8.44
N THR A 144 -24.52 -6.37 -9.56
CA THR A 144 -25.18 -6.14 -10.84
C THR A 144 -26.30 -7.15 -10.86
N ARG A 145 -27.56 -6.71 -10.85
CA ARG A 145 -28.76 -7.55 -10.76
C ARG A 145 -28.67 -8.70 -11.77
N ARG A 146 -28.03 -9.80 -11.41
CA ARG A 146 -28.19 -11.10 -12.04
C ARG A 146 -29.30 -11.74 -11.24
N PRO A 147 -30.43 -12.10 -11.87
CA PRO A 147 -31.48 -12.81 -11.17
C PRO A 147 -30.89 -14.06 -10.52
N ALA A 148 -31.27 -14.30 -9.26
CA ALA A 148 -30.82 -15.47 -8.52
C ALA A 148 -31.18 -16.74 -9.32
N PRO A 149 -30.30 -17.76 -9.35
CA PRO A 149 -30.66 -19.04 -9.94
C PRO A 149 -31.84 -19.62 -9.16
N ASP A 150 -32.89 -19.97 -9.90
CA ASP A 150 -34.15 -20.50 -9.39
C ASP A 150 -33.89 -21.87 -8.76
N LEU A 151 -33.80 -21.92 -7.44
CA LEU A 151 -33.78 -23.16 -6.66
C LEU A 151 -35.22 -23.54 -6.29
N ALA A 152 -36.07 -23.72 -7.30
CA ALA A 152 -37.34 -24.39 -7.13
C ALA A 152 -37.06 -25.87 -6.84
N ARG A 153 -37.48 -26.29 -5.64
CA ARG A 153 -37.45 -27.67 -5.16
C ARG A 153 -38.27 -28.56 -6.11
N ASP A 154 -37.62 -29.52 -6.75
CA ASP A 154 -38.30 -30.68 -7.33
C ASP A 154 -38.81 -31.59 -6.20
N SER A 155 -39.96 -31.23 -5.64
CA SER A 155 -40.75 -32.14 -4.83
C SER A 155 -41.72 -32.91 -5.74
N LYS A 156 -41.23 -33.93 -6.42
CA LYS A 156 -42.07 -35.05 -6.90
C LYS A 156 -41.28 -36.35 -6.91
N MET A 157 -41.65 -37.25 -6.00
CA MET A 157 -41.64 -38.67 -6.27
C MET A 157 -42.85 -39.29 -5.56
N PRO A 158 -43.70 -40.07 -6.25
CA PRO A 158 -44.62 -40.99 -5.59
C PRO A 158 -43.87 -42.19 -4.99
#